data_AF-A0A3L8BXF3-F1
#
_entry.id   AF-A0A3L8BXF3-F1
#
_cell.length_a   1.000
_cell.length_b   1.000
_cell.length_c   1.000
_cell.angle_alpha   90.00
_cell.angle_beta   90.00
_cell.angle_gamma   90.00
#
_symmetry.space_group_name_H-M   'P 1'
#
loop_
_entity.id
_entity.type
_entity.pdbx_description
1 polymer ?
#
loop_
_entity_poly.entity_id
_entity_poly.type
_entity_poly.pdbx_seq_one_letter_code
_entity_poly.pdbx_strand_id
1 'polypeptide(L)'
;MPMAGPGGRLRTLACVLLAVAMLGQWAHWKEQRHSRNFSFAASAHQWVQPDRLGGAFPQLIAPQRWSLDYAPLESRLWSRSADLLNEFASSGSVSSWSVSKWSVQLDELDALVALLPETLTHGEERRLQFLLRRSVPGPQGEAWAELLPRYARYRAALRAVTMPPKPDGRHNRSALDVAQARFLRTRELRRRYLGETWHRRLFAGQEATTRDLLQRMQAQRASR
;
A
#
# COMPACT_ATOMS: atom_id res chain seq x y z
N MET A 1 -48.67 39.00 -21.04
CA MET A 1 -47.24 39.40 -21.07
C MET A 1 -46.83 39.79 -19.65
N PRO A 2 -46.21 38.89 -18.86
CA PRO A 2 -45.81 39.21 -17.49
C PRO A 2 -44.55 40.09 -17.50
N MET A 3 -44.68 41.30 -17.00
CA MET A 3 -43.56 42.21 -16.76
C MET A 3 -42.70 41.64 -15.63
N ALA A 4 -41.48 41.22 -15.97
CA ALA A 4 -40.48 40.83 -14.98
C ALA A 4 -40.12 42.07 -14.13
N GLY A 5 -40.60 42.08 -12.88
CA GLY A 5 -40.37 43.18 -11.94
C GLY A 5 -38.88 43.45 -11.69
N PRO A 6 -38.52 44.69 -11.29
CA PRO A 6 -37.12 45.14 -11.15
C PRO A 6 -36.28 44.29 -10.17
N GLY A 7 -36.91 43.55 -9.25
CA GLY A 7 -36.24 42.59 -8.37
C GLY A 7 -35.70 41.34 -9.09
N GLY A 8 -36.23 40.99 -10.26
CA GLY A 8 -35.75 39.84 -11.05
C GLY A 8 -34.35 40.08 -11.63
N ARG A 9 -34.06 41.30 -12.08
CA ARG A 9 -32.77 41.67 -12.68
C ARG A 9 -31.64 41.66 -11.66
N LEU A 10 -31.91 42.14 -10.45
CA LEU A 10 -30.97 42.09 -9.32
C LEU A 10 -30.67 40.64 -8.89
N ARG A 11 -31.70 39.77 -8.87
CA ARG A 11 -31.52 38.34 -8.56
C ARG A 11 -30.71 37.62 -9.63
N THR A 12 -30.95 37.88 -10.91
CA THR A 12 -30.14 37.29 -11.99
C THR A 12 -28.69 37.76 -11.95
N LEU A 13 -28.43 39.05 -11.67
CA LEU A 13 -27.07 39.56 -11.52
C LEU A 13 -26.35 38.93 -10.32
N ALA A 14 -27.04 38.79 -9.19
CA ALA A 14 -26.50 38.12 -8.01
C ALA A 14 -26.15 36.65 -8.30
N CYS A 15 -27.03 35.90 -8.99
CA CYS A 15 -26.76 34.51 -9.36
C CYS A 15 -25.57 34.37 -10.31
N VAL A 16 -25.42 35.28 -11.29
CA VAL A 16 -24.29 35.26 -12.23
C VAL A 16 -22.97 35.53 -11.49
N LEU A 17 -22.94 36.52 -10.59
CA LEU A 17 -21.74 36.81 -9.79
C LEU A 17 -21.35 35.64 -8.89
N LEU A 18 -22.34 34.97 -8.28
CA LEU A 18 -22.11 33.78 -7.45
C LEU A 18 -21.55 32.60 -8.27
N ALA A 19 -22.09 32.37 -9.46
CA ALA A 19 -21.60 31.35 -10.37
C ALA A 19 -20.15 31.62 -10.82
N VAL A 20 -19.82 32.87 -11.14
CA VAL A 20 -18.45 33.26 -11.50
C VAL A 20 -17.49 33.08 -10.33
N ALA A 21 -17.89 33.45 -9.11
CA ALA A 21 -17.07 33.26 -7.91
C ALA A 21 -16.83 31.78 -7.60
N MET A 22 -17.86 30.93 -7.73
CA MET A 22 -17.73 29.48 -7.55
C MET A 22 -16.83 28.83 -8.61
N LEU A 23 -16.95 29.25 -9.88
CA LEU A 23 -16.06 28.78 -10.94
C LEU A 23 -14.61 29.23 -10.71
N GLY A 24 -14.39 30.44 -10.20
CA GLY A 24 -13.07 30.93 -9.82
C GLY A 24 -12.45 30.14 -8.67
N GLN A 25 -13.22 29.86 -7.62
CA GLN A 25 -12.79 28.99 -6.51
C GLN A 25 -12.54 27.55 -6.98
N TRP A 26 -13.38 27.02 -7.87
CA TRP A 26 -13.19 25.68 -8.43
C TRP A 26 -11.96 25.60 -9.33
N ALA A 27 -11.72 26.61 -10.17
CA ALA A 27 -10.50 26.72 -10.97
C ALA A 27 -9.26 26.83 -10.07
N HIS A 28 -9.29 27.67 -9.03
CA HIS A 28 -8.20 27.78 -8.07
C HIS A 28 -7.97 26.48 -7.28
N TRP A 29 -9.04 25.77 -6.90
CA TRP A 29 -8.93 24.47 -6.24
C TRP A 29 -8.41 23.38 -7.19
N LYS A 30 -8.82 23.41 -8.46
CA LYS A 30 -8.30 22.52 -9.51
C LYS A 30 -6.82 22.81 -9.78
N GLU A 31 -6.44 24.09 -9.82
CA GLU A 31 -5.04 24.56 -9.91
C GLU A 31 -4.25 24.10 -8.69
N GLN A 32 -4.77 24.20 -7.47
CA GLN A 32 -4.13 23.68 -6.25
C GLN A 32 -3.99 22.15 -6.26
N ARG A 33 -4.94 21.40 -6.84
CA ARG A 33 -4.81 19.94 -7.03
C ARG A 33 -3.87 19.58 -8.18
N HIS A 34 -3.83 20.37 -9.25
CA HIS A 34 -2.91 20.16 -10.37
C HIS A 34 -1.50 20.69 -10.08
N SER A 35 -1.33 21.61 -9.14
CA SER A 35 -0.01 22.06 -8.63
C SER A 35 0.48 21.20 -7.45
N ARG A 36 -0.43 20.52 -6.74
CA ARG A 36 -0.08 19.38 -5.86
C ARG A 36 0.19 18.09 -6.63
N ASN A 37 -0.32 17.98 -7.86
CA ASN A 37 0.25 17.08 -8.88
C ASN A 37 1.42 17.80 -9.52
N PHE A 38 2.46 18.06 -8.71
CA PHE A 38 3.74 18.61 -9.10
C PHE A 38 4.03 18.33 -10.58
N SER A 39 4.34 19.40 -11.31
CA SER A 39 5.28 19.36 -12.42
C SER A 39 6.61 18.81 -11.91
N PHE A 40 6.63 17.51 -11.61
CA PHE A 40 7.80 16.66 -11.57
C PHE A 40 8.20 16.52 -13.02
N ALA A 41 8.87 17.54 -13.54
CA ALA A 41 9.46 17.49 -14.86
C ALA A 41 10.16 16.15 -15.00
N ALA A 42 9.82 15.41 -16.05
CA ALA A 42 10.39 14.13 -16.45
C ALA A 42 11.90 14.20 -16.77
N SER A 43 12.62 15.19 -16.23
CA SER A 43 13.99 15.54 -16.61
C SER A 43 14.88 16.09 -15.48
N ALA A 44 14.45 16.18 -14.21
CA ALA A 44 15.30 16.88 -13.19
C ALA A 44 15.47 16.24 -11.81
N HIS A 45 14.79 15.14 -11.49
CA HIS A 45 15.09 14.38 -10.26
C HIS A 45 15.67 13.02 -10.64
N GLN A 46 16.90 13.03 -11.16
CA GLN A 46 17.72 11.84 -11.09
C GLN A 46 17.89 11.52 -9.61
N TRP A 47 17.39 10.36 -9.18
CA TRP A 47 17.70 9.83 -7.87
C TRP A 47 19.24 9.79 -7.72
N VAL A 48 19.77 10.59 -6.80
CA VAL A 48 21.21 10.62 -6.48
C VAL A 48 21.41 9.73 -5.27
N GLN A 49 22.31 8.77 -5.38
CA GLN A 49 22.71 7.91 -4.28
C GLN A 49 23.19 8.78 -3.10
N PRO A 50 22.57 8.71 -1.92
CA PRO A 50 23.05 9.44 -0.76
C PRO A 50 24.54 9.14 -0.53
N ASP A 51 25.35 10.18 -0.27
CA ASP A 51 26.82 10.06 -0.17
C ASP A 51 27.28 8.96 0.80
N ARG A 52 26.48 8.71 1.84
CA ARG A 52 26.68 7.65 2.84
C ARG A 52 26.70 6.23 2.26
N LEU A 53 26.12 6.03 1.08
CA LEU A 53 26.08 4.75 0.36
C LEU A 53 27.19 4.63 -0.70
N GLY A 54 27.80 5.75 -1.11
CA GLY A 54 28.79 5.78 -2.21
C GLY A 54 30.07 5.00 -1.92
N GLY A 55 30.50 4.93 -0.65
CA GLY A 55 31.68 4.18 -0.24
C GLY A 55 31.52 2.66 -0.27
N ALA A 56 30.30 2.15 -0.09
CA ALA A 56 30.03 0.70 -0.07
C ALA A 56 29.58 0.14 -1.44
N PHE A 57 29.09 1.01 -2.33
CA PHE A 57 28.56 0.65 -3.65
C PHE A 57 29.14 1.61 -4.69
N PRO A 58 30.33 1.30 -5.25
CA PRO A 58 31.01 2.18 -6.21
C PRO A 58 30.27 2.26 -7.55
N GLN A 59 29.34 1.33 -7.82
CA GLN A 59 28.43 1.43 -8.96
C GLN A 59 27.19 2.24 -8.58
N LEU A 60 27.11 3.44 -9.15
CA LEU A 60 25.95 4.33 -9.01
C LEU A 60 24.66 3.61 -9.36
N ILE A 61 23.66 3.80 -8.50
CA ILE A 61 22.27 3.44 -8.75
C ILE A 61 21.75 4.40 -9.82
N ALA A 62 21.83 3.97 -11.09
CA ALA A 62 21.43 4.79 -12.23
C ALA A 62 19.96 4.53 -12.61
N PRO A 63 19.12 5.57 -12.76
CA PRO A 63 17.70 5.45 -13.16
C PRO A 63 17.47 4.69 -14.47
N GLN A 64 18.43 4.73 -15.40
CA GLN A 64 18.28 4.15 -16.75
C GLN A 64 18.45 2.62 -16.80
N ARG A 65 18.73 1.97 -15.67
CA ARG A 65 18.93 0.50 -15.61
C ARG A 65 17.90 -0.21 -14.73
N TRP A 66 16.95 0.51 -14.13
CA TRP A 66 16.12 0.02 -13.03
C TRP A 66 14.67 0.43 -13.29
N SER A 67 13.71 -0.46 -13.04
CA SER A 67 12.29 -0.11 -13.13
C SER A 67 11.71 0.41 -11.80
N LEU A 68 12.49 0.39 -10.71
CA LEU A 68 12.08 0.83 -9.39
C LEU A 68 12.63 2.24 -9.08
N ASP A 69 11.74 3.19 -8.86
CA ASP A 69 12.06 4.46 -8.20
C ASP A 69 12.00 4.27 -6.68
N TYR A 70 13.16 4.34 -6.00
CA TYR A 70 13.26 4.08 -4.56
C TYR A 70 12.87 5.30 -3.71
N ALA A 71 12.99 6.53 -4.21
CA ALA A 71 12.77 7.74 -3.41
C ALA A 71 11.39 7.79 -2.75
N PRO A 72 10.27 7.50 -3.46
CA PRO A 72 8.94 7.51 -2.86
C PRO A 72 8.80 6.46 -1.75
N LEU A 73 9.43 5.30 -1.93
CA LEU A 73 9.40 4.20 -0.96
C LEU A 73 10.20 4.57 0.30
N GLU A 74 11.40 5.12 0.11
CA GLU A 74 12.26 5.60 1.18
C GLU A 74 11.56 6.68 2.02
N SER A 75 10.94 7.68 1.37
CA SER A 75 10.22 8.75 2.06
C SER A 75 9.08 8.21 2.94
N ARG A 76 8.28 7.25 2.43
CA ARG A 76 7.22 6.61 3.23
C ARG A 76 7.79 5.84 4.42
N LEU A 77 8.85 5.06 4.21
CA LEU A 77 9.49 4.32 5.30
C LEU A 77 10.03 5.26 6.38
N TRP A 78 10.62 6.38 5.97
CA TRP A 78 11.15 7.39 6.89
C TRP A 78 10.07 8.12 7.70
N SER A 79 8.95 8.49 7.08
CA SER A 79 7.84 9.10 7.84
C SER A 79 7.37 8.21 8.99
N ARG A 80 7.50 6.89 8.83
CA ARG A 80 7.06 5.89 9.80
C ARG A 80 8.12 5.54 10.82
N SER A 81 9.36 5.42 10.38
CA SER A 81 10.47 5.26 11.31
C SER A 81 10.64 6.51 12.17
N ALA A 82 10.32 7.71 11.67
CA ALA A 82 10.32 8.94 12.45
C ALA A 82 9.27 8.93 13.57
N ASP A 83 8.04 8.45 13.30
CA ASP A 83 7.02 8.26 14.34
C ASP A 83 7.51 7.28 15.42
N LEU A 84 8.13 6.17 15.00
CA LEU A 84 8.69 5.17 15.91
C LEU A 84 9.94 5.67 16.66
N LEU A 85 10.76 6.52 16.04
CA LEU A 85 11.92 7.16 16.67
C LEU A 85 11.50 8.25 17.67
N ASN A 86 10.40 8.96 17.40
CA ASN A 86 9.81 9.91 18.33
C ASN A 86 9.20 9.19 19.55
N GLU A 87 8.52 8.06 19.35
CA GLU A 87 8.06 7.18 20.43
C GLU A 87 9.25 6.61 21.24
N PHE A 88 10.34 6.27 20.56
CA PHE A 88 11.58 5.82 21.19
C PHE A 88 12.26 6.92 22.02
N ALA A 89 12.40 8.12 21.47
CA ALA A 89 12.93 9.29 22.19
C ALA A 89 12.08 9.65 23.42
N SER A 90 10.77 9.39 23.34
CA SER A 90 9.83 9.60 24.44
C SER A 90 9.86 8.50 25.51
N SER A 91 10.23 7.26 25.16
CA SER A 91 10.22 6.11 26.09
C SER A 91 11.57 5.77 26.74
N GLY A 92 12.66 6.42 26.33
CA GLY A 92 13.93 6.46 27.05
C GLY A 92 14.69 5.12 27.20
N SER A 93 14.21 4.02 26.61
CA SER A 93 14.81 2.69 26.81
C SER A 93 15.19 2.02 25.49
N VAL A 94 16.51 2.00 25.24
CA VAL A 94 17.14 1.45 24.03
C VAL A 94 17.26 -0.09 24.06
N SER A 95 17.11 -0.73 25.23
CA SER A 95 17.58 -2.11 25.45
C SER A 95 16.52 -3.20 25.30
N SER A 96 15.25 -2.89 25.02
CA SER A 96 14.18 -3.91 24.90
C SER A 96 13.31 -3.72 23.66
N TRP A 97 13.91 -3.32 22.55
CA TRP A 97 13.19 -3.31 21.28
C TRP A 97 13.32 -4.67 20.58
N SER A 98 12.51 -5.62 21.07
CA SER A 98 12.34 -6.91 20.42
C SER A 98 11.50 -6.74 19.15
N VAL A 99 11.86 -7.48 18.10
CA VAL A 99 11.10 -7.59 16.83
C VAL A 99 9.62 -7.97 17.07
N SER A 100 9.28 -8.45 18.28
CA SER A 100 7.90 -8.68 18.72
C SER A 100 7.02 -7.43 18.80
N LYS A 101 7.59 -6.22 18.98
CA LYS A 101 6.83 -4.95 18.97
C LYS A 101 6.66 -4.34 17.58
N TRP A 102 7.26 -4.92 16.54
CA TRP A 102 7.05 -4.44 15.18
C TRP A 102 5.65 -4.84 14.70
N SER A 103 4.71 -3.89 14.79
CA SER A 103 3.37 -4.02 14.22
C SER A 103 3.30 -3.22 12.92
N VAL A 104 3.23 -3.93 11.80
CA VAL A 104 2.94 -3.32 10.50
C VAL A 104 1.52 -3.68 10.12
N GLN A 105 0.73 -2.67 9.76
CA GLN A 105 -0.63 -2.88 9.29
C GLN A 105 -0.64 -3.34 7.83
N LEU A 106 -1.62 -4.18 7.46
CA LEU A 106 -1.72 -4.70 6.10
C LEU A 106 -1.95 -3.61 5.05
N ASP A 107 -2.73 -2.59 5.39
CA ASP A 107 -3.01 -1.46 4.48
C ASP A 107 -1.74 -0.65 4.18
N GLU A 108 -0.84 -0.58 5.15
CA GLU A 108 0.46 0.05 4.98
C GLU A 108 1.39 -0.77 4.09
N LEU A 109 1.43 -2.10 4.27
CA LEU A 109 2.14 -2.99 3.37
C LEU A 109 1.62 -2.89 1.94
N ASP A 110 0.30 -2.82 1.78
CA ASP A 110 -0.34 -2.63 0.47
C ASP A 110 0.07 -1.28 -0.14
N ALA A 111 0.13 -0.20 0.65
CA ALA A 111 0.58 1.11 0.19
C ALA A 111 2.08 1.12 -0.20
N LEU A 112 2.95 0.44 0.55
CA LEU A 112 4.38 0.33 0.22
C LEU A 112 4.60 -0.51 -1.03
N VAL A 113 3.91 -1.64 -1.17
CA VAL A 113 3.98 -2.48 -2.37
C VAL A 113 3.41 -1.77 -3.60
N ALA A 114 2.45 -0.88 -3.44
CA ALA A 114 1.94 -0.07 -4.56
C ALA A 114 2.99 0.88 -5.17
N LEU A 115 4.11 1.13 -4.48
CA LEU A 115 5.25 1.89 -5.00
C LEU A 115 6.28 1.02 -5.72
N LEU A 116 6.13 -0.30 -5.65
CA LEU A 116 7.00 -1.24 -6.33
C LEU A 116 6.45 -1.57 -7.73
N PRO A 117 7.31 -1.89 -8.70
CA PRO A 117 6.86 -2.46 -9.96
C PRO A 117 6.12 -3.78 -9.71
N GLU A 118 5.19 -4.13 -10.60
CA GLU A 118 4.35 -5.33 -10.43
C GLU A 118 5.16 -6.63 -10.32
N THR A 119 6.32 -6.65 -10.98
CA THR A 119 7.29 -7.75 -10.90
C THR A 119 8.67 -7.19 -10.62
N LEU A 120 9.41 -7.86 -9.75
CA LEU A 120 10.80 -7.57 -9.45
C LEU A 120 11.65 -8.73 -9.96
N THR A 121 12.70 -8.43 -10.71
CA THR A 121 13.72 -9.43 -11.03
C THR A 121 14.52 -9.81 -9.78
N HIS A 122 15.20 -10.96 -9.81
CA HIS A 122 16.04 -11.38 -8.67
C HIS A 122 17.15 -10.37 -8.31
N GLY A 123 17.66 -9.63 -9.30
CA GLY A 123 18.61 -8.55 -9.08
C GLY A 123 18.00 -7.37 -8.33
N GLU A 124 16.79 -6.97 -8.72
CA GLU A 124 16.05 -5.86 -8.09
C GLU A 124 15.59 -6.20 -6.68
N GLU A 125 15.18 -7.45 -6.42
CA GLU A 125 14.82 -7.88 -5.07
C GLU A 125 16.00 -7.79 -4.08
N ARG A 126 17.18 -8.32 -4.45
CA ARG A 126 18.38 -8.27 -3.59
C ARG A 126 18.81 -6.84 -3.27
N ARG A 127 18.57 -5.95 -4.23
CA ARG A 127 18.92 -4.55 -4.16
C ARG A 127 17.91 -3.74 -3.35
N LEU A 128 16.62 -4.00 -3.52
CA LEU A 128 15.57 -3.49 -2.64
C LEU A 128 15.86 -3.90 -1.19
N GLN A 129 16.17 -5.17 -0.94
CA GLN A 129 16.58 -5.65 0.38
C GLN A 129 17.77 -4.86 0.93
N PHE A 130 18.79 -4.66 0.11
CA PHE A 130 19.96 -3.90 0.49
C PHE A 130 19.60 -2.45 0.86
N LEU A 131 18.80 -1.76 0.03
CA LEU A 131 18.40 -0.38 0.27
C LEU A 131 17.58 -0.26 1.56
N LEU A 132 16.63 -1.16 1.79
CA LEU A 132 15.80 -1.20 3.00
C LEU A 132 16.64 -1.35 4.28
N ARG A 133 17.66 -2.22 4.26
CA ARG A 133 18.60 -2.41 5.38
C ARG A 133 19.42 -1.17 5.70
N ARG A 134 19.68 -0.33 4.69
CA ARG A 134 20.54 0.84 4.86
C ARG A 134 19.78 2.12 5.11
N SER A 135 18.62 2.31 4.48
CA SER A 135 17.82 3.51 4.66
C SER A 135 17.06 3.48 5.98
N VAL A 136 16.69 2.29 6.49
CA VAL A 136 15.99 2.17 7.78
C VAL A 136 16.95 1.60 8.82
N PRO A 137 17.34 2.37 9.85
CA PRO A 137 18.32 1.92 10.83
C PRO A 137 17.79 0.81 11.75
N GLY A 138 18.69 -0.10 12.12
CA GLY A 138 18.44 -1.14 13.12
C GLY A 138 17.59 -2.32 12.63
N PRO A 139 17.03 -3.11 13.56
CA PRO A 139 16.25 -4.32 13.26
C PRO A 139 15.05 -4.13 12.31
N GLN A 140 14.49 -2.91 12.24
CA GLN A 140 13.40 -2.57 11.31
C GLN A 140 13.85 -2.71 9.85
N GLY A 141 15.04 -2.24 9.50
CA GLY A 141 15.54 -2.32 8.12
C GLY A 141 15.70 -3.76 7.66
N GLU A 142 16.20 -4.63 8.54
CA GLU A 142 16.26 -6.08 8.29
C GLU A 142 14.88 -6.70 8.11
N ALA A 143 13.93 -6.33 8.97
CA ALA A 143 12.57 -6.84 8.91
C ALA A 143 11.84 -6.39 7.63
N TRP A 144 12.02 -5.13 7.22
CA TRP A 144 11.50 -4.61 5.95
C TRP A 144 12.13 -5.29 4.75
N ALA A 145 13.46 -5.47 4.76
CA ALA A 145 14.17 -6.17 3.71
C ALA A 145 13.67 -7.61 3.54
N GLU A 146 13.40 -8.32 4.64
CA GLU A 146 12.84 -9.66 4.55
C GLU A 146 11.37 -9.66 4.07
N LEU A 147 10.54 -8.79 4.65
CA LEU A 147 9.09 -8.84 4.48
C LEU A 147 8.62 -8.24 3.16
N LEU A 148 9.07 -7.04 2.79
CA LEU A 148 8.47 -6.28 1.70
C LEU A 148 8.57 -6.98 0.34
N PRO A 149 9.72 -7.57 -0.07
CA PRO A 149 9.80 -8.33 -1.31
C PRO A 149 8.92 -9.59 -1.29
N ARG A 150 8.85 -10.29 -0.15
CA ARG A 150 7.97 -11.46 0.03
C ARG A 150 6.50 -11.08 -0.11
N TYR A 151 6.12 -9.97 0.50
CA TYR A 151 4.77 -9.45 0.43
C TYR A 151 4.40 -8.97 -0.97
N ALA A 152 5.32 -8.33 -1.70
CA ALA A 152 5.14 -7.96 -3.10
C ALA A 152 4.84 -9.19 -3.98
N ARG A 153 5.65 -10.26 -3.86
CA ARG A 153 5.40 -11.53 -4.57
C ARG A 153 4.06 -12.17 -4.19
N TYR A 154 3.70 -12.16 -2.91
CA TYR A 154 2.39 -12.63 -2.45
C TYR A 154 1.25 -11.85 -3.12
N ARG A 155 1.34 -10.51 -3.17
CA ARG A 155 0.32 -9.66 -3.80
C ARG A 155 0.20 -9.93 -5.30
N ALA A 156 1.32 -10.08 -6.00
CA ALA A 156 1.32 -10.46 -7.41
C ALA A 156 0.66 -11.83 -7.63
N ALA A 157 1.02 -12.84 -6.83
CA ALA A 157 0.44 -14.18 -6.91
C ALA A 157 -1.06 -14.20 -6.56
N LEU A 158 -1.48 -13.40 -5.57
CA LEU A 158 -2.87 -13.27 -5.19
C LEU A 158 -3.70 -12.71 -6.35
N ARG A 159 -3.25 -11.64 -7.02
CA ARG A 159 -3.94 -11.07 -8.19
C ARG A 159 -4.14 -12.11 -9.30
N ALA A 160 -3.13 -12.92 -9.59
CA ALA A 160 -3.22 -13.99 -10.58
C ALA A 160 -4.25 -15.07 -10.22
N VAL A 161 -4.47 -15.32 -8.92
CA VAL A 161 -5.40 -16.34 -8.41
C VAL A 161 -6.83 -15.82 -8.20
N THR A 162 -7.01 -14.51 -8.00
CA THR A 162 -8.33 -13.94 -7.66
C THR A 162 -9.24 -13.74 -8.88
N MET A 163 -8.78 -14.07 -10.10
CA MET A 163 -9.69 -14.15 -11.24
C MET A 163 -10.69 -15.31 -10.96
N PRO A 164 -11.99 -15.03 -10.84
CA PRO A 164 -12.97 -16.08 -10.61
C PRO A 164 -12.87 -17.07 -11.78
N PRO A 165 -12.83 -18.40 -11.51
CA PRO A 165 -13.01 -19.35 -12.59
C PRO A 165 -14.31 -18.98 -13.31
N LYS A 166 -14.24 -18.91 -14.65
CA LYS A 166 -15.42 -18.73 -15.51
C LYS A 166 -16.48 -19.72 -15.00
N PRO A 167 -17.74 -19.30 -14.80
CA PRO A 167 -18.78 -20.20 -14.30
C PRO A 167 -19.02 -21.26 -15.37
N ASP A 168 -18.26 -22.35 -15.30
CA ASP A 168 -18.57 -23.57 -16.00
C ASP A 168 -19.87 -24.04 -15.35
N GLY A 169 -20.99 -23.90 -16.08
CA GLY A 169 -22.36 -24.15 -15.61
C GLY A 169 -22.67 -25.58 -15.13
N ARG A 170 -21.65 -26.35 -14.73
CA ARG A 170 -21.70 -27.74 -14.25
C ARG A 170 -21.38 -27.89 -12.76
N HIS A 171 -21.08 -26.82 -12.02
CA HIS A 171 -20.70 -26.92 -10.61
C HIS A 171 -21.69 -26.21 -9.70
N ASN A 172 -22.69 -26.97 -9.23
CA ASN A 172 -23.60 -26.61 -8.16
C ASN A 172 -22.89 -26.68 -6.79
N ARG A 173 -21.75 -25.99 -6.66
CA ARG A 173 -21.03 -25.89 -5.38
C ARG A 173 -21.74 -24.89 -4.48
N SER A 174 -21.97 -25.26 -3.22
CA SER A 174 -22.57 -24.32 -2.28
C SER A 174 -21.64 -23.12 -2.07
N ALA A 175 -22.21 -21.95 -1.79
CA ALA A 175 -21.43 -20.76 -1.46
C ALA A 175 -20.43 -21.01 -0.31
N LEU A 176 -20.77 -21.90 0.62
CA LEU A 176 -19.92 -22.33 1.73
C LEU A 176 -18.68 -23.10 1.25
N ASP A 177 -18.85 -24.05 0.32
CA ASP A 177 -17.74 -24.83 -0.22
C ASP A 177 -16.77 -23.94 -1.01
N VAL A 178 -17.31 -22.96 -1.76
CA VAL A 178 -16.52 -21.97 -2.48
C VAL A 178 -15.74 -21.07 -1.52
N ALA A 179 -16.38 -20.59 -0.45
CA ALA A 179 -15.74 -19.77 0.57
C ALA A 179 -14.63 -20.52 1.30
N GLN A 180 -14.86 -21.80 1.66
CA GLN A 180 -13.87 -22.65 2.31
C GLN A 180 -12.68 -22.95 1.40
N ALA A 181 -12.92 -23.28 0.13
CA ALA A 181 -11.86 -23.48 -0.86
C ALA A 181 -11.02 -22.21 -1.06
N ARG A 182 -11.67 -21.03 -1.13
CA ARG A 182 -10.99 -19.74 -1.24
C ARG A 182 -10.15 -19.44 -0.01
N PHE A 183 -10.67 -19.70 1.19
CA PHE A 183 -9.95 -19.53 2.45
C PHE A 183 -8.67 -20.39 2.49
N LEU A 184 -8.80 -21.69 2.20
CA LEU A 184 -7.66 -22.62 2.19
C LEU A 184 -6.60 -22.20 1.16
N ARG A 185 -7.01 -21.85 -0.06
CA ARG A 185 -6.09 -21.40 -1.11
C ARG A 185 -5.36 -20.10 -0.74
N THR A 186 -6.07 -19.15 -0.15
CA THR A 186 -5.48 -17.87 0.29
C THR A 186 -4.48 -18.09 1.42
N ARG A 187 -4.83 -18.93 2.41
CA ARG A 187 -3.93 -19.31 3.50
C ARG A 187 -2.66 -19.98 2.98
N GLU A 188 -2.79 -20.90 2.03
CA GLU A 188 -1.63 -21.60 1.45
C GLU A 188 -0.71 -20.63 0.69
N LEU A 189 -1.27 -19.72 -0.11
CA LEU A 189 -0.48 -18.67 -0.76
C LEU A 189 0.29 -17.82 0.25
N ARG A 190 -0.37 -17.37 1.32
CA ARG A 190 0.30 -16.57 2.36
C ARG A 190 1.48 -17.32 2.97
N ARG A 191 1.30 -18.59 3.34
CA ARG A 191 2.36 -19.42 3.92
C ARG A 191 3.52 -19.62 2.93
N ARG A 192 3.21 -19.92 1.68
CA ARG A 192 4.21 -20.15 0.63
C ARG A 192 5.10 -18.93 0.36
N TYR A 193 4.50 -17.73 0.28
CA TYR A 193 5.24 -16.53 -0.12
C TYR A 193 5.85 -15.76 1.05
N LEU A 194 5.20 -15.76 2.22
CA LEU A 194 5.65 -15.01 3.39
C LEU A 194 6.49 -15.87 4.34
N GLY A 195 6.32 -17.20 4.30
CA GLY A 195 6.83 -18.12 5.31
C GLY A 195 5.96 -18.13 6.57
N GLU A 196 6.17 -19.11 7.44
CA GLU A 196 5.35 -19.33 8.63
C GLU A 196 5.38 -18.14 9.61
N THR A 197 6.55 -17.51 9.79
CA THR A 197 6.74 -16.40 10.73
C THR A 197 5.90 -15.17 10.35
N TRP A 198 6.04 -14.69 9.11
CA TRP A 198 5.33 -13.49 8.64
C TRP A 198 3.85 -13.75 8.41
N HIS A 199 3.50 -14.95 7.94
CA HIS A 199 2.10 -15.40 7.83
C HIS A 199 1.37 -15.29 9.16
N ARG A 200 1.91 -15.87 10.25
CA ARG A 200 1.28 -15.81 11.56
C ARG A 200 1.19 -14.37 12.08
N ARG A 201 2.27 -13.59 11.98
CA ARG A 201 2.31 -12.21 12.48
C ARG A 201 1.26 -11.33 11.81
N LEU A 202 1.09 -11.43 10.49
CA LEU A 202 0.22 -10.54 9.74
C LEU A 202 -1.24 -11.01 9.68
N PHE A 203 -1.49 -12.33 9.73
CA PHE A 203 -2.79 -12.88 9.36
C PHE A 203 -3.45 -13.78 10.43
N ALA A 204 -2.80 -14.06 11.56
CA ALA A 204 -3.39 -14.96 12.58
C ALA A 204 -4.78 -14.50 13.03
N GLY A 205 -4.96 -13.20 13.30
CA GLY A 205 -6.25 -12.63 13.68
C GLY A 205 -7.32 -12.79 12.60
N GLN A 206 -7.01 -12.38 11.36
CA GLN A 206 -7.94 -12.51 10.23
C GLN A 206 -8.33 -13.98 9.99
N GLU A 207 -7.38 -14.90 10.12
CA GLU A 207 -7.66 -16.33 9.92
C GLU A 207 -8.51 -16.94 11.03
N ALA A 208 -8.28 -16.56 12.29
CA ALA A 208 -9.12 -16.99 13.40
C ALA A 208 -10.57 -16.57 13.16
N THR A 209 -10.80 -15.28 12.88
CA THR A 209 -12.14 -14.76 12.57
C THR A 209 -12.79 -15.45 11.39
N THR A 210 -12.04 -15.68 10.30
CA THR A 210 -12.58 -16.35 9.11
C THR A 210 -12.94 -17.81 9.38
N ARG A 211 -12.12 -18.54 10.15
CA ARG A 211 -12.42 -19.91 10.56
C ARG A 211 -13.69 -19.98 11.40
N ASP A 212 -13.81 -19.11 12.38
CA ASP A 212 -14.98 -19.06 13.27
C ASP A 212 -16.27 -18.80 12.47
N LEU A 213 -16.24 -17.86 11.52
CA LEU A 213 -17.37 -17.58 10.63
C LEU A 213 -17.75 -18.79 9.78
N LEU A 214 -16.76 -19.46 9.16
CA LEU A 214 -17.01 -20.65 8.33
C LEU A 214 -17.60 -21.80 9.17
N GLN A 215 -17.10 -22.01 10.38
CA GLN A 215 -17.63 -23.03 11.30
C GLN A 215 -19.07 -22.74 11.71
N ARG A 216 -19.41 -21.49 12.02
CA ARG A 216 -20.78 -21.08 12.33
C ARG A 216 -21.72 -21.32 11.14
N MET A 217 -21.29 -21.01 9.93
CA MET A 217 -22.07 -21.28 8.71
C MET A 217 -22.27 -22.78 8.45
N GLN A 218 -21.24 -23.60 8.72
CA GLN A 218 -21.34 -25.06 8.62
C GLN A 218 -22.37 -25.61 9.62
N ALA A 219 -22.32 -25.16 10.89
CA ALA A 219 -23.27 -25.58 11.92
C ALA A 219 -24.71 -25.21 11.55
N GLN A 220 -24.95 -23.99 11.05
CA GLN A 220 -26.27 -23.53 10.62
C GLN A 220 -26.83 -24.33 9.43
N ARG A 221 -25.97 -24.86 8.57
CA ARG A 221 -26.38 -25.72 7.46
C ARG A 221 -26.72 -27.13 7.93
N ALA A 222 -26.00 -27.66 8.92
CA ALA A 222 -26.26 -28.98 9.48
C ALA A 222 -27.54 -29.05 10.33
N SER A 223 -28.02 -27.92 10.86
CA SER A 223 -29.26 -27.82 11.62
C SER A 223 -30.51 -27.59 10.75
N ARG A 224 -30.37 -27.55 9.43
CA ARG A 224 -31.47 -27.41 8.45
C ARG A 224 -31.70 -28.73 7.74
#